data_AF-A0A6J1VVH1-F1
#
_entry.id   AF-A0A6J1VVH1-F1
#
_cell.length_a   1.000
_cell.length_b   1.000
_cell.length_c   1.000
_cell.angle_alpha   90.00
_cell.angle_beta   90.00
_cell.angle_gamma   90.00
#
_symmetry.space_group_name_H-M   'P 1'
#
loop_
_entity.id
_entity.type
_entity.pdbx_description
1 polymer ?
#
loop_
_entity_poly.entity_id
_entity_poly.type
_entity_poly.pdbx_seq_one_letter_code
_entity_poly.pdbx_strand_id
1 'polypeptide(L)'
;MTLKKYFVKALHRLQKGPGYTYQELLVWYCDNTNTHGPKRIICEGPKKKLIWFFLTLLFASLVFWQWGILINTYLSYNVTASLAIGFKTMTFPAVTICNASPFRYSKVKPFLKDLDELIEAALERILQPLQGNASATPAANLSEKLNLQLWNQIPLVLIDESDAAHPVILDILGNGSLGPGGHQNSSTFGNLEAKRYKLALKLCTHLTPHCFYRKFTSAAQAVTEWYVLQSTSILSKVPLSKRIEMGYQAEDMILACLYGAEPCNHRNFTHLYHPDHGNCYVFNWGVEKEPLLSSNPGAEFGGYTGGVWMEDPLEEGLKAWLGSNW
;
A
#
# COMPACT_ATOMS: atom_id res chain seq x y z
N MET A 1 67.05 55.91 -27.67
CA MET A 1 67.06 54.95 -28.81
C MET A 1 67.33 53.49 -28.38
N THR A 2 68.01 53.26 -27.26
CA THR A 2 68.37 51.94 -26.72
C THR A 2 67.19 51.19 -26.08
N LEU A 3 66.32 51.86 -25.32
CA LEU A 3 65.18 51.21 -24.66
C LEU A 3 64.21 50.54 -25.65
N LYS A 4 63.97 51.18 -26.80
CA LYS A 4 63.14 50.66 -27.90
C LYS A 4 63.75 49.39 -28.51
N LYS A 5 65.09 49.31 -28.63
CA LYS A 5 65.80 48.09 -29.07
C LYS A 5 65.70 46.96 -28.05
N TYR A 6 65.78 47.25 -26.74
CA TYR A 6 65.61 46.24 -25.69
C TYR A 6 64.16 45.74 -25.61
N PHE A 7 63.18 46.63 -25.71
CA PHE A 7 61.76 46.26 -25.77
C PHE A 7 61.44 45.45 -27.01
N VAL A 8 61.96 45.81 -28.20
CA VAL A 8 61.79 45.00 -29.41
C VAL A 8 62.46 43.64 -29.27
N LYS A 9 63.64 43.54 -28.65
CA LYS A 9 64.33 42.26 -28.41
C LYS A 9 63.64 41.40 -27.34
N ALA A 10 62.98 42.02 -26.37
CA ALA A 10 62.15 41.37 -25.36
C ALA A 10 60.79 40.92 -25.94
N LEU A 11 60.15 41.76 -26.76
CA LEU A 11 58.96 41.40 -27.53
C LEU A 11 59.28 40.28 -28.52
N HIS A 12 60.43 40.30 -29.18
CA HIS A 12 60.87 39.24 -30.10
C HIS A 12 61.22 37.92 -29.38
N ARG A 13 61.49 37.97 -28.06
CA ARG A 13 61.62 36.77 -27.20
C ARG A 13 60.26 36.27 -26.70
N LEU A 14 59.31 37.18 -26.44
CA LEU A 14 57.92 36.86 -26.09
C LEU A 14 57.10 36.39 -27.32
N GLN A 15 57.48 36.84 -28.52
CA GLN A 15 56.93 36.47 -29.84
C GLN A 15 57.64 35.27 -30.46
N LYS A 16 58.45 34.52 -29.70
CA LYS A 16 58.69 33.09 -29.96
C LYS A 16 57.58 32.25 -29.32
N GLY A 17 56.34 32.70 -29.51
CA GLY A 17 55.21 31.81 -29.52
C GLY A 17 55.31 30.85 -30.72
N PRO A 18 54.51 29.79 -30.74
CA PRO A 18 54.55 28.80 -31.81
C PRO A 18 54.34 29.49 -33.17
N GLY A 19 55.05 29.04 -34.20
CA GLY A 19 54.91 29.63 -35.53
C GLY A 19 53.46 29.66 -36.02
N TYR A 20 53.16 30.53 -36.98
CA TYR A 20 51.78 30.80 -37.43
C TYR A 20 51.12 29.59 -38.10
N THR A 21 51.89 28.54 -38.40
CA THR A 21 51.42 27.30 -39.02
C THR A 21 51.38 26.14 -38.02
N TYR A 22 50.42 25.22 -38.20
CA TYR A 22 50.26 24.04 -37.35
C TYR A 22 51.53 23.16 -37.25
N GLN A 23 52.35 23.14 -38.30
CA GLN A 23 53.60 22.38 -38.34
C GLN A 23 54.65 22.98 -37.40
N GLU A 24 54.82 24.30 -37.42
CA GLU A 24 55.77 25.00 -36.55
C GLU A 24 55.35 24.92 -35.08
N LEU A 25 54.05 24.98 -34.82
CA LEU A 25 53.48 24.76 -33.49
C LEU A 25 53.76 23.35 -32.96
N LEU A 26 53.62 22.32 -33.80
CA LEU A 26 53.88 20.93 -33.41
C LEU A 26 55.36 20.70 -33.13
N VAL A 27 56.26 21.22 -33.97
CA VAL A 27 57.71 21.14 -33.74
C VAL A 27 58.10 21.87 -32.44
N TRP A 28 57.59 23.09 -32.23
CA TRP A 28 57.81 23.83 -30.99
C TRP A 28 57.30 23.07 -29.76
N TYR A 29 56.10 22.46 -29.83
CA TYR A 29 55.57 21.63 -28.75
C TYR A 29 56.47 20.42 -28.46
N CYS A 30 56.91 19.70 -29.48
CA CYS A 30 57.79 18.54 -29.32
C CYS A 30 59.16 18.88 -28.73
N ASP A 31 59.69 20.08 -29.00
CA ASP A 31 60.99 20.53 -28.47
C ASP A 31 60.90 21.05 -27.03
N ASN A 32 59.77 21.66 -26.67
CA ASN A 32 59.55 22.30 -25.37
C ASN A 32 58.77 21.44 -24.37
N THR A 33 58.11 20.36 -24.82
CA THR A 33 57.38 19.47 -23.92
C THR A 33 58.32 18.67 -23.04
N ASN A 34 57.89 18.43 -21.79
CA ASN A 34 58.59 17.52 -20.88
C ASN A 34 58.33 16.04 -21.23
N THR A 35 57.42 15.75 -22.17
CA THR A 35 57.16 14.39 -22.63
C THR A 35 58.31 13.89 -23.50
N HIS A 36 58.96 12.81 -23.07
CA HIS A 36 60.16 12.30 -23.75
C HIS A 36 59.90 11.74 -25.16
N GLY A 37 58.69 11.28 -25.45
CA GLY A 37 58.30 10.68 -26.73
C GLY A 37 58.31 11.66 -27.92
N PRO A 38 57.52 12.75 -27.88
CA PRO A 38 57.42 13.76 -28.94
C PRO A 38 58.76 14.33 -29.42
N LYS A 39 59.69 14.63 -28.50
CA LYS A 39 61.04 15.11 -28.82
C LYS A 39 61.86 14.09 -29.61
N ARG A 40 61.81 12.81 -29.23
CA ARG A 40 62.57 11.73 -29.88
C ARG A 40 62.00 11.33 -31.25
N ILE A 41 60.71 11.61 -31.50
CA ILE A 41 60.06 11.41 -32.82
C ILE A 41 60.63 12.37 -33.88
N ILE A 42 61.06 13.58 -33.50
CA ILE A 42 61.58 14.57 -34.45
C ILE A 42 63.10 14.43 -34.65
N CYS A 43 63.87 14.16 -33.58
CA CYS A 43 65.33 14.22 -33.61
C CYS A 43 66.06 12.93 -34.04
N GLU A 44 65.47 11.73 -33.90
CA GLU A 44 66.20 10.46 -34.13
C GLU A 44 66.15 9.95 -35.60
N GLY A 45 66.89 8.89 -35.96
CA GLY A 45 66.87 8.29 -37.31
C GLY A 45 65.59 7.50 -37.63
N PRO A 46 65.29 7.18 -38.91
CA PRO A 46 63.98 6.71 -39.36
C PRO A 46 63.46 5.44 -38.66
N LYS A 47 64.33 4.46 -38.38
CA LYS A 47 63.96 3.23 -37.64
C LYS A 47 63.60 3.52 -36.18
N LYS A 48 64.31 4.44 -35.52
CA LYS A 48 64.07 4.80 -34.13
C LYS A 48 62.87 5.74 -33.97
N LYS A 49 62.62 6.61 -34.96
CA LYS A 49 61.39 7.43 -35.03
C LYS A 49 60.14 6.56 -34.98
N LEU A 50 60.09 5.47 -35.76
CA LEU A 50 58.96 4.55 -35.74
C LEU A 50 58.77 3.91 -34.36
N ILE A 51 59.85 3.45 -33.73
CA ILE A 51 59.79 2.87 -32.37
C ILE A 51 59.25 3.89 -31.36
N TRP A 52 59.81 5.11 -31.35
CA TRP A 52 59.35 6.17 -30.44
C TRP A 52 57.94 6.64 -30.73
N PHE A 53 57.51 6.62 -32.00
CA PHE A 53 56.15 6.94 -32.39
C PHE A 53 55.15 5.92 -31.83
N PHE A 54 55.36 4.62 -32.05
CA PHE A 54 54.50 3.58 -31.51
C PHE A 54 54.50 3.54 -29.99
N LEU A 55 55.65 3.75 -29.35
CA LEU A 55 55.75 3.81 -27.89
C LEU A 55 54.97 5.00 -27.32
N THR A 56 55.11 6.17 -27.93
CA THR A 56 54.38 7.38 -27.51
C THR A 56 52.88 7.22 -27.73
N LEU A 57 52.46 6.60 -28.84
CA LEU A 57 51.06 6.30 -29.13
C LEU A 57 50.47 5.32 -28.09
N LEU A 58 51.21 4.28 -27.73
CA LEU A 58 50.81 3.31 -26.70
C LEU A 58 50.54 4.01 -25.36
N PHE A 59 51.48 4.86 -24.91
CA PHE A 59 51.30 5.60 -23.65
C PHE A 59 50.16 6.62 -23.71
N ALA A 60 49.96 7.30 -24.84
CA ALA A 60 48.83 8.21 -25.02
C ALA A 60 47.48 7.48 -24.91
N SER A 61 47.35 6.31 -25.55
CA SER A 61 46.15 5.47 -25.47
C SER A 61 45.84 5.01 -24.04
N LEU A 62 46.86 4.64 -23.25
CA LEU A 62 46.69 4.28 -21.84
C LEU A 62 46.18 5.47 -21.00
N VAL A 63 46.67 6.69 -21.28
CA VAL A 63 46.21 7.90 -20.59
C VAL A 63 44.75 8.19 -20.92
N PHE A 64 44.35 8.12 -22.20
CA PHE A 64 42.95 8.31 -22.58
C PHE A 64 42.03 7.24 -21.99
N TRP A 65 42.49 5.98 -21.93
CA TRP A 65 41.77 4.91 -21.24
C TRP A 65 41.58 5.21 -19.75
N GLN A 66 42.64 5.65 -19.07
CA GLN A 66 42.59 6.03 -17.66
C GLN A 66 41.66 7.22 -17.42
N TRP A 67 41.66 8.21 -18.32
CA TRP A 67 40.70 9.32 -18.28
C TRP A 67 39.26 8.83 -18.45
N GLY A 68 39.01 7.88 -19.36
CA GLY A 68 37.72 7.24 -19.52
C GLY A 68 37.25 6.56 -18.24
N ILE A 69 38.12 5.80 -17.56
CA ILE A 69 37.81 5.18 -16.27
C ILE A 69 37.53 6.23 -15.20
N LEU A 70 38.35 7.28 -15.11
CA LEU A 70 38.19 8.34 -14.11
C LEU A 70 36.88 9.09 -14.31
N ILE A 71 36.55 9.46 -15.56
CA ILE A 71 35.30 10.12 -15.92
C ILE A 71 34.13 9.19 -15.63
N ASN A 72 34.21 7.90 -15.98
CA ASN A 72 33.16 6.93 -15.70
C ASN A 72 32.95 6.75 -14.18
N THR A 73 34.02 6.71 -13.40
CA THR A 73 33.97 6.60 -11.94
C THR A 73 33.43 7.88 -11.28
N TYR A 74 33.74 9.04 -11.85
CA TYR A 74 33.18 10.32 -11.39
C TYR A 74 31.68 10.42 -11.72
N LEU A 75 31.30 10.02 -12.94
CA LEU A 75 29.90 10.03 -13.41
C LEU A 75 29.08 8.83 -12.92
N SER A 76 29.67 7.86 -12.22
CA SER A 76 28.93 6.75 -11.62
C SER A 76 28.24 7.13 -10.31
N TYR A 77 28.58 8.30 -9.72
CA TYR A 77 27.99 8.81 -8.48
C TYR A 77 27.92 7.76 -7.36
N ASN A 78 28.96 6.94 -7.23
CA ASN A 78 28.97 5.88 -6.21
C ASN A 78 28.86 6.48 -4.80
N VAL A 79 27.89 5.99 -4.04
CA VAL A 79 27.65 6.39 -2.65
C VAL A 79 28.19 5.34 -1.68
N THR A 80 28.77 5.80 -0.57
CA THR A 80 29.14 4.92 0.56
C THR A 80 28.19 5.19 1.73
N ALA A 81 27.49 4.15 2.18
CA ALA A 81 26.61 4.26 3.33
C ALA A 81 27.41 4.08 4.63
N SER A 82 27.27 5.01 5.57
CA SER A 82 27.79 4.88 6.93
C SER A 82 26.63 4.81 7.92
N LEU A 83 26.64 3.82 8.81
CA LEU A 83 25.60 3.62 9.81
C LEU A 83 26.14 4.07 11.18
N ALA A 84 25.47 5.06 11.79
CA ALA A 84 25.75 5.49 13.15
C ALA A 84 24.55 5.17 14.05
N ILE A 85 24.75 4.27 15.02
CA ILE A 85 23.73 3.87 16.00
C ILE A 85 24.10 4.53 17.33
N GLY A 86 23.16 5.25 17.93
CA GLY A 86 23.33 5.89 19.23
C GLY A 86 22.05 6.52 19.75
N PHE A 87 21.99 6.78 21.05
CA PHE A 87 20.88 7.48 21.67
C PHE A 87 21.07 8.99 21.50
N LYS A 88 20.12 9.63 20.83
CA LYS A 88 20.02 11.09 20.75
C LYS A 88 18.58 11.49 21.01
N THR A 89 18.38 12.73 21.44
CA THR A 89 17.03 13.30 21.49
C THR A 89 16.46 13.35 20.08
N MET A 90 15.26 12.79 19.92
CA MET A 90 14.55 12.74 18.64
C MET A 90 13.11 13.18 18.82
N THR A 91 12.47 13.58 17.72
CA THR A 91 11.03 13.84 17.70
C THR A 91 10.29 12.56 18.03
N PHE A 92 9.39 12.62 19.00
CA PHE A 92 8.51 11.51 19.31
C PHE A 92 7.59 11.29 18.10
N PRO A 93 7.40 10.05 17.63
CA PRO A 93 6.61 9.80 16.44
C PRO A 93 5.14 10.21 16.66
N ALA A 94 4.47 10.55 15.56
CA ALA A 94 3.04 10.72 15.58
C ALA A 94 2.36 9.37 15.85
N VAL A 95 1.46 9.31 16.84
CA VAL A 95 0.73 8.10 17.20
C VAL A 95 -0.71 8.25 16.77
N THR A 96 -1.12 7.49 15.77
CA THR A 96 -2.50 7.47 15.26
C THR A 96 -3.29 6.36 15.94
N ILE A 97 -4.40 6.72 16.57
CA ILE A 97 -5.33 5.81 17.21
C ILE A 97 -6.61 5.77 16.36
N CYS A 98 -6.99 4.57 15.95
CA CYS A 98 -8.20 4.29 15.17
C CYS A 98 -8.94 3.11 15.79
N ASN A 99 -10.26 3.07 15.66
CA ASN A 99 -11.05 1.89 16.03
C ASN A 99 -11.13 0.91 14.84
N ALA A 100 -11.20 -0.39 15.12
CA ALA A 100 -11.52 -1.41 14.13
C ALA A 100 -12.96 -1.22 13.60
N SER A 101 -13.88 -0.77 14.45
CA SER A 101 -15.23 -0.40 14.06
C SER A 101 -15.31 1.09 13.67
N PRO A 102 -15.66 1.44 12.42
CA PRO A 102 -15.66 2.83 11.98
C PRO A 102 -16.78 3.69 12.60
N PHE A 103 -17.90 3.06 12.98
CA PHE A 103 -19.08 3.76 13.49
C PHE A 103 -19.65 3.06 14.72
N ARG A 104 -20.35 3.82 15.56
CA ARG A 104 -21.14 3.29 16.67
C ARG A 104 -22.39 2.62 16.11
N TYR A 105 -22.58 1.33 16.40
CA TYR A 105 -23.69 0.55 15.83
C TYR A 105 -25.06 1.18 16.14
N SER A 106 -25.24 1.68 17.37
CA SER A 106 -26.45 2.40 17.80
C SER A 106 -26.82 3.60 16.92
N LYS A 107 -25.84 4.25 16.27
CA LYS A 107 -26.06 5.40 15.40
C LYS A 107 -26.29 5.01 13.94
N VAL A 108 -25.70 3.91 13.47
CA VAL A 108 -25.83 3.45 12.08
C VAL A 108 -26.98 2.46 11.86
N LYS A 109 -27.51 1.85 12.92
CA LYS A 109 -28.64 0.91 12.87
C LYS A 109 -29.82 1.37 11.99
N PRO A 110 -30.27 2.65 12.02
CA PRO A 110 -31.35 3.10 11.16
C PRO A 110 -31.03 3.02 9.65
N PHE A 111 -29.75 3.15 9.27
CA PHE A 111 -29.29 3.06 7.88
C PHE A 111 -29.06 1.62 7.42
N LEU A 112 -28.76 0.72 8.36
CA LEU A 112 -28.42 -0.68 8.07
C LEU A 112 -29.57 -1.66 8.35
N LYS A 113 -30.72 -1.18 8.86
CA LYS A 113 -31.86 -2.03 9.23
C LYS A 113 -32.25 -3.02 8.13
N ASP A 114 -32.45 -2.55 6.90
CA ASP A 114 -32.84 -3.40 5.77
C ASP A 114 -31.74 -4.43 5.42
N LEU A 115 -30.47 -4.06 5.58
CA LEU A 115 -29.32 -4.95 5.35
C LEU A 115 -29.23 -6.03 6.45
N ASP A 116 -29.49 -5.65 7.70
CA ASP A 116 -29.49 -6.53 8.86
C ASP A 116 -30.62 -7.57 8.74
N GLU A 117 -31.83 -7.15 8.33
CA GLU A 117 -32.95 -8.08 8.06
C GLU A 117 -32.65 -9.03 6.89
N LEU A 118 -31.95 -8.56 5.84
CA LEU A 118 -31.53 -9.39 4.71
C LEU A 118 -30.52 -10.45 5.10
N ILE A 119 -29.50 -10.10 5.90
CA ILE A 119 -28.46 -11.05 6.28
C ILE A 119 -28.98 -12.09 7.25
N GLU A 120 -29.90 -11.72 8.15
CA GLU A 120 -30.57 -12.64 9.06
C GLU A 120 -31.34 -13.71 8.27
N ALA A 121 -32.17 -13.30 7.30
CA ALA A 121 -32.90 -14.21 6.42
C ALA A 121 -31.96 -15.11 5.58
N ALA A 122 -30.84 -14.57 5.12
CA ALA A 122 -29.85 -15.35 4.37
C ALA A 122 -29.13 -16.38 5.25
N LEU A 123 -28.75 -15.99 6.48
CA LEU A 123 -28.06 -16.85 7.43
C LEU A 123 -28.94 -18.02 7.87
N GLU A 124 -30.23 -17.79 8.11
CA GLU A 124 -31.21 -18.85 8.39
C GLU A 124 -31.20 -19.91 7.28
N ARG A 125 -31.20 -19.50 6.00
CA ARG A 125 -31.18 -20.44 4.87
C ARG A 125 -29.84 -21.14 4.68
N ILE A 126 -28.72 -20.48 4.98
CA ILE A 126 -27.38 -21.10 4.91
C ILE A 126 -27.20 -22.16 6.02
N LEU A 127 -27.76 -21.93 7.21
CA LEU A 127 -27.63 -22.81 8.38
C LEU A 127 -28.69 -23.92 8.47
N GLN A 128 -29.75 -23.86 7.64
CA GLN A 128 -30.81 -24.87 7.58
C GLN A 128 -30.41 -26.34 7.27
N PRO A 129 -29.18 -26.72 6.85
CA PRO A 129 -28.83 -28.14 6.74
C PRO A 129 -28.71 -28.90 8.07
N LEU A 130 -28.77 -28.22 9.23
CA LEU A 130 -28.51 -28.85 10.55
C LEU A 130 -29.75 -29.22 11.38
N GLN A 131 -30.96 -28.83 10.97
CA GLN A 131 -32.20 -29.18 11.69
C GLN A 131 -33.05 -30.14 10.88
N GLY A 132 -32.63 -31.40 10.88
CA GLY A 132 -33.38 -32.53 10.33
C GLY A 132 -34.60 -32.93 11.15
N ASN A 133 -35.43 -32.00 11.61
CA ASN A 133 -36.74 -32.31 12.19
C ASN A 133 -37.81 -31.34 11.70
N ALA A 134 -38.77 -31.92 10.97
CA ALA A 134 -39.98 -31.29 10.50
C ALA A 134 -40.82 -30.76 11.67
N SER A 135 -40.79 -29.44 11.89
CA SER A 135 -41.92 -28.61 12.31
C SER A 135 -41.45 -27.17 12.45
N ALA A 136 -41.33 -26.47 11.32
CA ALA A 136 -41.14 -25.02 11.31
C ALA A 136 -41.70 -24.45 10.01
N THR A 137 -43.00 -24.18 10.00
CA THR A 137 -43.55 -23.10 9.18
C THR A 137 -43.22 -21.76 9.86
N PRO A 138 -42.14 -21.07 9.44
CA PRO A 138 -42.24 -19.60 9.29
C PRO A 138 -41.46 -18.98 8.10
N ALA A 139 -40.79 -19.74 7.23
CA ALA A 139 -39.90 -19.14 6.20
C ALA A 139 -40.61 -18.50 4.99
N ALA A 140 -41.88 -18.83 4.72
CA ALA A 140 -42.61 -18.32 3.56
C ALA A 140 -43.12 -16.88 3.75
N ASN A 141 -43.44 -16.47 4.98
CA ASN A 141 -44.01 -15.14 5.27
C ASN A 141 -42.94 -14.05 5.44
N LEU A 142 -41.68 -14.43 5.71
CA LEU A 142 -40.57 -13.48 5.88
C LEU A 142 -40.08 -12.91 4.54
N SER A 143 -40.12 -13.74 3.49
CA SER A 143 -39.70 -13.36 2.13
C SER A 143 -40.62 -12.32 1.48
N GLU A 144 -41.88 -12.22 1.92
CA GLU A 144 -42.88 -11.30 1.36
C GLU A 144 -42.75 -9.86 1.89
N LYS A 145 -41.98 -9.66 2.97
CA LYS A 145 -41.77 -8.36 3.62
C LYS A 145 -40.38 -7.75 3.36
N LEU A 146 -39.47 -8.51 2.76
CA LEU A 146 -38.06 -8.14 2.63
C LEU A 146 -37.80 -7.26 1.40
N ASN A 147 -37.06 -6.17 1.57
CA ASN A 147 -36.61 -5.32 0.45
C ASN A 147 -35.41 -5.97 -0.27
N LEU A 148 -35.68 -6.76 -1.31
CA LEU A 148 -34.65 -7.48 -2.07
C LEU A 148 -33.84 -6.58 -3.04
N GLN A 149 -34.07 -5.27 -3.09
CA GLN A 149 -33.36 -4.38 -4.02
C GLN A 149 -31.83 -4.46 -3.84
N LEU A 150 -31.36 -4.50 -2.59
CA LEU A 150 -29.94 -4.60 -2.28
C LEU A 150 -29.37 -5.98 -2.59
N TRP A 151 -30.15 -7.04 -2.30
CA TRP A 151 -29.79 -8.42 -2.61
C TRP A 151 -29.59 -8.63 -4.12
N ASN A 152 -30.50 -8.08 -4.93
CA ASN A 152 -30.47 -8.24 -6.38
C ASN A 152 -29.26 -7.56 -7.05
N GLN A 153 -28.62 -6.59 -6.39
CA GLN A 153 -27.41 -5.96 -6.93
C GLN A 153 -26.21 -6.90 -6.87
N ILE A 154 -26.01 -7.57 -5.73
CA ILE A 154 -24.90 -8.50 -5.49
C ILE A 154 -25.43 -9.65 -4.63
N PRO A 155 -26.07 -10.67 -5.22
CA PRO A 155 -26.63 -11.77 -4.46
C PRO A 155 -25.53 -12.75 -4.04
N LEU A 156 -25.68 -13.31 -2.83
CA LEU A 156 -24.93 -14.50 -2.43
C LEU A 156 -25.59 -15.73 -3.05
N VAL A 157 -24.78 -16.50 -3.77
CA VAL A 157 -25.22 -17.73 -4.43
C VAL A 157 -24.45 -18.93 -3.89
N LEU A 158 -25.12 -20.06 -3.89
CA LEU A 158 -24.56 -21.36 -3.54
C LEU A 158 -24.30 -22.12 -4.84
N ILE A 159 -23.03 -22.47 -5.06
CA ILE A 159 -22.59 -23.22 -6.24
C ILE A 159 -22.39 -24.66 -5.82
N ASP A 160 -23.19 -25.54 -6.43
CA ASP A 160 -23.01 -26.99 -6.32
C ASP A 160 -22.00 -27.44 -7.40
N GLU A 161 -20.82 -27.88 -6.96
CA GLU A 161 -19.76 -28.43 -7.81
C GLU A 161 -19.71 -29.97 -7.75
N SER A 162 -20.79 -30.65 -7.34
CA SER A 162 -20.86 -32.11 -7.36
C SER A 162 -20.73 -32.71 -8.77
N ASP A 163 -21.22 -32.01 -9.81
CA ASP A 163 -20.87 -32.29 -11.21
C ASP A 163 -19.98 -31.17 -11.75
N ALA A 164 -18.71 -31.50 -12.02
CA ALA A 164 -17.72 -30.55 -12.54
C ALA A 164 -18.06 -30.05 -13.96
N ALA A 165 -18.84 -30.81 -14.75
CA ALA A 165 -19.22 -30.43 -16.10
C ALA A 165 -20.44 -29.47 -16.11
N HIS A 166 -21.31 -29.55 -15.11
CA HIS A 166 -22.56 -28.78 -15.04
C HIS A 166 -22.81 -28.24 -13.63
N PRO A 167 -22.10 -27.18 -13.20
CA PRO A 167 -22.30 -26.61 -11.88
C PRO A 167 -23.69 -25.96 -11.77
N VAL A 168 -24.43 -26.28 -10.72
CA VAL A 168 -25.75 -25.71 -10.45
C VAL A 168 -25.60 -24.49 -9.54
N ILE A 169 -26.18 -23.36 -9.94
CA ILE A 169 -26.12 -22.10 -9.20
C ILE A 169 -27.48 -21.84 -8.56
N LEU A 170 -27.52 -21.76 -7.23
CA LEU A 170 -28.72 -21.54 -6.44
C LEU A 170 -28.63 -20.17 -5.76
N ASP A 171 -29.63 -19.31 -5.96
CA ASP A 171 -29.74 -18.04 -5.22
C ASP A 171 -30.38 -18.30 -3.85
N ILE A 172 -29.75 -17.82 -2.79
CA ILE A 172 -30.18 -18.08 -1.41
C ILE A 172 -31.51 -17.38 -1.10
N LEU A 173 -31.69 -16.13 -1.58
CA LEU A 173 -32.92 -15.36 -1.39
C LEU A 173 -33.82 -15.29 -2.63
N GLY A 174 -33.47 -15.99 -3.72
CA GLY A 174 -34.24 -15.97 -4.95
C GLY A 174 -35.64 -16.59 -4.80
N ASN A 175 -36.64 -15.97 -5.43
CA ASN A 175 -38.01 -16.48 -5.57
C ASN A 175 -38.13 -17.74 -6.47
N GLY A 176 -37.00 -18.26 -6.95
CA GLY A 176 -36.95 -19.55 -7.62
C GLY A 176 -37.16 -20.65 -6.58
N SER A 177 -38.42 -21.07 -6.46
CA SER A 177 -38.84 -22.31 -5.82
C SER A 177 -37.71 -23.33 -5.65
N LEU A 178 -37.43 -23.73 -4.40
CA LEU A 178 -37.19 -25.14 -4.13
C LEU A 178 -38.45 -25.90 -4.55
N GLY A 179 -38.62 -26.08 -5.85
CA GLY A 179 -39.67 -26.91 -6.40
C GLY A 179 -39.32 -28.35 -6.07
N PRO A 180 -40.23 -29.14 -5.46
CA PRO A 180 -40.06 -30.59 -5.33
C PRO A 180 -40.29 -31.27 -6.68
N GLY A 181 -39.47 -30.93 -7.68
CA GLY A 181 -39.69 -31.30 -9.07
C GLY A 181 -38.43 -31.13 -9.93
N GLY A 182 -37.47 -32.01 -9.73
CA GLY A 182 -36.28 -32.14 -10.58
C GLY A 182 -35.47 -33.35 -10.16
N HIS A 183 -35.84 -34.52 -10.70
CA HIS A 183 -35.33 -35.87 -10.43
C HIS A 183 -35.79 -36.56 -9.13
N GLN A 184 -37.00 -37.15 -9.19
CA GLN A 184 -37.18 -38.47 -8.59
C GLN A 184 -36.29 -39.45 -9.36
N ASN A 185 -35.12 -39.76 -8.82
CA ASN A 185 -34.55 -41.09 -8.94
C ASN A 185 -34.25 -41.53 -7.51
N SER A 186 -34.99 -42.53 -7.08
CA SER A 186 -34.76 -43.25 -5.83
C SER A 186 -33.38 -43.90 -5.88
N SER A 187 -32.34 -43.18 -5.43
CA SER A 187 -31.10 -43.78 -4.97
C SER A 187 -31.12 -43.78 -3.44
N THR A 188 -31.52 -44.93 -2.93
CA THR A 188 -30.94 -45.63 -1.78
C THR A 188 -29.88 -44.87 -1.00
N PHE A 189 -30.13 -44.77 0.31
CA PHE A 189 -29.14 -44.57 1.37
C PHE A 189 -27.76 -45.15 0.99
N GLY A 190 -26.81 -44.27 0.67
CA GLY A 190 -25.49 -44.66 0.21
C GLY A 190 -24.56 -43.47 0.08
N ASN A 191 -23.59 -43.42 0.99
CA ASN A 191 -22.43 -42.54 1.06
C ASN A 191 -22.67 -41.03 1.18
N LEU A 192 -22.41 -40.56 2.39
CA LEU A 192 -22.17 -39.17 2.78
C LEU A 192 -20.83 -38.67 2.18
N GLU A 193 -20.69 -38.71 0.86
CA GLU A 193 -19.71 -37.83 0.20
C GLU A 193 -20.22 -36.41 0.41
N ALA A 194 -19.46 -35.63 1.20
CA ALA A 194 -19.80 -34.25 1.52
C ALA A 194 -20.02 -33.48 0.21
N LYS A 195 -21.28 -33.21 -0.14
CA LYS A 195 -21.63 -32.39 -1.29
C LYS A 195 -20.82 -31.09 -1.21
N ARG A 196 -20.05 -30.81 -2.27
CA ARG A 196 -19.05 -29.75 -2.24
C ARG A 196 -19.68 -28.41 -2.61
N TYR A 197 -20.50 -27.90 -1.71
CA TYR A 197 -21.10 -26.58 -1.85
C TYR A 197 -20.07 -25.49 -1.60
N LYS A 198 -20.06 -24.47 -2.47
CA LYS A 198 -19.25 -23.26 -2.29
C LYS A 198 -20.14 -22.03 -2.36
N LEU A 199 -20.04 -21.17 -1.35
CA LEU A 199 -20.64 -19.85 -1.39
C LEU A 199 -19.84 -18.92 -2.29
N ALA A 200 -20.54 -18.10 -3.06
CA ALA A 200 -19.93 -17.14 -3.95
C ALA A 200 -20.75 -15.86 -4.06
N LEU A 201 -20.07 -14.75 -4.34
CA LEU A 201 -20.70 -13.50 -4.78
C LEU A 201 -20.89 -13.52 -6.29
N LYS A 202 -22.10 -13.27 -6.77
CA LYS A 202 -22.38 -13.08 -8.20
C LYS A 202 -22.22 -11.61 -8.57
N LEU A 203 -21.17 -11.29 -9.32
CA LEU A 203 -20.85 -9.94 -9.79
C LEU A 203 -21.14 -9.83 -11.29
N CYS A 204 -22.19 -9.09 -11.64
CA CYS A 204 -22.60 -8.90 -13.03
C CYS A 204 -22.30 -7.47 -13.49
N THR A 205 -21.83 -7.32 -14.72
CA THR A 205 -21.64 -6.01 -15.36
C THR A 205 -22.72 -5.81 -16.41
N HIS A 206 -23.25 -4.60 -16.58
CA HIS A 206 -24.25 -4.30 -17.62
C HIS A 206 -23.73 -4.49 -19.06
N LEU A 207 -22.40 -4.48 -19.24
CA LEU A 207 -21.73 -4.54 -20.54
C LEU A 207 -21.60 -5.97 -21.08
N THR A 208 -21.64 -6.99 -20.22
CA THR A 208 -21.38 -8.37 -20.61
C THR A 208 -22.44 -9.30 -20.01
N PRO A 209 -22.98 -10.26 -20.78
CA PRO A 209 -23.91 -11.26 -20.25
C PRO A 209 -23.25 -12.23 -19.26
N HIS A 210 -21.92 -12.24 -19.17
CA HIS A 210 -21.17 -13.08 -18.25
C HIS A 210 -21.02 -12.40 -16.89
N CYS A 211 -21.46 -13.08 -15.84
CA CYS A 211 -21.21 -12.68 -14.46
C CYS A 211 -19.96 -13.39 -13.92
N PHE A 212 -19.16 -12.65 -13.15
CA PHE A 212 -18.02 -13.18 -12.43
C PHE A 212 -18.46 -13.69 -11.06
N TYR A 213 -17.95 -14.84 -10.62
CA TYR A 213 -18.30 -15.45 -9.34
C TYR A 213 -17.07 -15.46 -8.42
N ARG A 214 -17.09 -14.63 -7.36
CA ARG A 214 -16.04 -14.67 -6.32
C ARG A 214 -16.37 -15.77 -5.32
N LYS A 215 -15.70 -16.91 -5.43
CA LYS A 215 -15.90 -18.09 -4.57
C LYS A 215 -15.16 -17.93 -3.23
N PHE A 216 -15.76 -18.44 -2.16
CA PHE A 216 -15.18 -18.45 -0.82
C PHE A 216 -14.96 -19.87 -0.31
N THR A 217 -14.01 -20.01 0.62
CA THR A 217 -13.71 -21.29 1.29
C THR A 217 -14.60 -21.53 2.51
N SER A 218 -15.12 -20.47 3.13
CA SER A 218 -15.94 -20.52 4.33
C SER A 218 -17.20 -19.65 4.18
N ALA A 219 -18.31 -20.13 4.74
CA ALA A 219 -19.56 -19.38 4.80
C ALA A 219 -19.42 -18.08 5.59
N ALA A 220 -18.69 -18.12 6.71
CA ALA A 220 -18.44 -16.93 7.53
C ALA A 220 -17.69 -15.86 6.73
N GLN A 221 -16.67 -16.25 5.96
CA GLN A 221 -15.94 -15.30 5.11
C GLN A 221 -16.85 -14.69 4.03
N ALA A 222 -17.66 -15.51 3.36
CA ALA A 222 -18.57 -15.04 2.32
C ALA A 222 -19.60 -14.03 2.86
N VAL A 223 -20.20 -14.33 4.00
CA VAL A 223 -21.19 -13.48 4.68
C VAL A 223 -20.56 -12.17 5.15
N THR A 224 -19.41 -12.23 5.83
CA THR A 224 -18.71 -11.03 6.32
C THR A 224 -18.31 -10.11 5.16
N GLU A 225 -17.74 -10.65 4.10
CA GLU A 225 -17.32 -9.86 2.93
C GLU A 225 -18.52 -9.25 2.20
N TRP A 226 -19.61 -9.99 2.05
CA TRP A 226 -20.85 -9.46 1.49
C TRP A 226 -21.38 -8.29 2.33
N TYR A 227 -21.47 -8.47 3.64
CA TYR A 227 -21.99 -7.45 4.56
C TYR A 227 -21.12 -6.19 4.55
N VAL A 228 -19.79 -6.33 4.58
CA VAL A 228 -18.85 -5.20 4.50
C VAL A 228 -19.02 -4.43 3.19
N LEU A 229 -19.17 -5.14 2.07
CA LEU A 229 -19.34 -4.51 0.76
C LEU A 229 -20.65 -3.70 0.70
N GLN A 230 -21.75 -4.29 1.16
CA GLN A 230 -23.07 -3.65 1.14
C GLN A 230 -23.14 -2.46 2.11
N SER A 231 -22.69 -2.64 3.36
CA SER A 231 -22.67 -1.57 4.36
C SER A 231 -21.77 -0.41 3.93
N THR A 232 -20.60 -0.68 3.32
CA THR A 232 -19.72 0.37 2.77
C THR A 232 -20.41 1.14 1.65
N SER A 233 -21.10 0.45 0.74
CA SER A 233 -21.89 1.08 -0.33
C SER A 233 -22.98 1.99 0.21
N ILE A 234 -23.74 1.54 1.21
CA ILE A 234 -24.79 2.33 1.88
C ILE A 234 -24.19 3.56 2.57
N LEU A 235 -23.18 3.35 3.42
CA LEU A 235 -22.59 4.41 4.23
C LEU A 235 -21.80 5.42 3.39
N SER A 236 -21.26 5.02 2.23
CA SER A 236 -20.57 5.96 1.31
C SER A 236 -21.46 7.08 0.78
N LYS A 237 -22.78 6.86 0.72
CA LYS A 237 -23.78 7.85 0.28
C LYS A 237 -24.12 8.86 1.36
N VAL A 238 -23.72 8.61 2.62
CA VAL A 238 -23.96 9.50 3.74
C VAL A 238 -22.94 10.66 3.72
N PRO A 239 -23.37 11.92 3.88
CA PRO A 239 -22.47 13.06 3.94
C PRO A 239 -21.38 12.89 5.00
N LEU A 240 -20.18 13.42 4.72
CA LEU A 240 -19.02 13.28 5.60
C LEU A 240 -19.28 13.79 7.03
N SER A 241 -19.94 14.94 7.17
CA SER A 241 -20.29 15.50 8.48
C SER A 241 -21.10 14.53 9.34
N LYS A 242 -22.07 13.83 8.73
CA LYS A 242 -22.89 12.86 9.43
C LYS A 242 -22.13 11.58 9.75
N ARG A 243 -21.22 11.14 8.86
CA ARG A 243 -20.34 10.00 9.14
C ARG A 243 -19.41 10.27 10.33
N ILE A 244 -18.84 11.47 10.44
CA ILE A 244 -18.02 11.87 11.58
C ILE A 244 -18.83 11.86 12.89
N GLU A 245 -20.08 12.34 12.86
CA GLU A 245 -20.97 12.35 14.03
C GLU A 245 -21.32 10.92 14.51
N MET A 246 -21.56 10.01 13.58
CA MET A 246 -21.87 8.60 13.88
C MET A 246 -20.64 7.79 14.32
N GLY A 247 -19.44 8.29 14.04
CA GLY A 247 -18.16 7.71 14.49
C GLY A 247 -17.93 7.86 15.99
N TYR A 248 -16.92 7.15 16.48
CA TYR A 248 -16.41 7.28 17.86
C TYR A 248 -15.79 8.66 18.04
N GLN A 249 -16.13 9.35 19.13
CA GLN A 249 -15.54 10.66 19.43
C GLN A 249 -14.27 10.50 20.27
N ALA A 250 -13.46 11.55 20.33
CA ALA A 250 -12.17 11.52 21.03
C ALA A 250 -12.37 11.24 22.52
N GLU A 251 -13.43 11.82 23.10
CA GLU A 251 -13.82 11.69 24.50
C GLU A 251 -14.18 10.25 24.88
N ASP A 252 -14.80 9.52 23.94
CA ASP A 252 -15.26 8.16 24.16
C ASP A 252 -14.10 7.15 24.00
N MET A 253 -13.17 7.43 23.10
CA MET A 253 -12.08 6.50 22.74
C MET A 253 -10.83 6.67 23.61
N ILE A 254 -10.53 7.91 24.04
CA ILE A 254 -9.29 8.27 24.75
C ILE A 254 -9.62 8.62 26.20
N LEU A 255 -9.61 7.63 27.09
CA LEU A 255 -9.96 7.83 28.49
C LEU A 255 -8.78 8.36 29.33
N ALA A 256 -7.57 7.91 29.04
CA ALA A 256 -6.37 8.31 29.75
C ALA A 256 -5.19 8.50 28.78
N CYS A 257 -4.44 9.57 28.97
CA CYS A 257 -3.27 9.88 28.17
C CYS A 257 -2.16 10.41 29.09
N LEU A 258 -1.00 9.77 29.02
CA LEU A 258 0.21 10.18 29.71
C LEU A 258 1.39 10.09 28.75
N TYR A 259 2.12 11.20 28.61
CA TYR A 259 3.34 11.28 27.83
C TYR A 259 4.52 11.58 28.76
N GLY A 260 5.30 10.54 29.08
CA GLY A 260 6.32 10.63 30.13
C GLY A 260 5.68 10.97 31.48
N ALA A 261 5.98 12.15 32.03
CA ALA A 261 5.36 12.66 33.25
C ALA A 261 4.27 13.73 33.00
N GLU A 262 4.02 14.08 31.74
CA GLU A 262 3.05 15.12 31.38
C GLU A 262 1.68 14.53 31.07
N PRO A 263 0.62 14.93 31.78
CA PRO A 263 -0.73 14.49 31.48
C PRO A 263 -1.23 15.12 30.16
N CYS A 264 -1.88 14.31 29.34
CA CYS A 264 -2.55 14.75 28.12
C CYS A 264 -4.03 14.35 28.14
N ASN A 265 -4.82 14.96 27.25
CA ASN A 265 -6.24 14.65 27.12
C ASN A 265 -6.62 14.46 25.64
N HIS A 266 -7.86 14.07 25.39
CA HIS A 266 -8.44 13.90 24.06
C HIS A 266 -8.32 15.15 23.16
N ARG A 267 -8.21 16.36 23.72
CA ARG A 267 -8.03 17.62 22.96
C ARG A 267 -6.59 17.82 22.45
N ASN A 268 -5.63 17.05 22.94
CA ASN A 268 -4.26 17.04 22.43
C ASN A 268 -4.11 16.22 21.14
N PHE A 269 -5.19 15.60 20.66
CA PHE A 269 -5.18 14.77 19.47
C PHE A 269 -5.87 15.50 18.33
N THR A 270 -5.25 15.45 17.16
CA THR A 270 -5.85 15.98 15.92
C THR A 270 -6.74 14.92 15.29
N HIS A 271 -7.97 15.31 14.93
CA HIS A 271 -8.93 14.43 14.27
C HIS A 271 -8.55 14.20 12.80
N LEU A 272 -8.68 12.94 12.37
CA LEU A 272 -8.54 12.50 10.99
C LEU A 272 -9.68 11.53 10.67
N TYR A 273 -10.39 11.75 9.57
CA TYR A 273 -11.39 10.80 9.10
C TYR A 273 -10.78 9.78 8.13
N HIS A 274 -10.83 8.50 8.46
CA HIS A 274 -10.43 7.37 7.62
C HIS A 274 -11.66 6.64 7.06
N PRO A 275 -11.74 6.33 5.74
CA PRO A 275 -12.91 5.67 5.15
C PRO A 275 -13.30 4.33 5.80
N ASP A 276 -12.30 3.51 6.15
CA ASP A 276 -12.52 2.15 6.67
C ASP A 276 -12.53 2.07 8.21
N HIS A 277 -11.99 3.09 8.88
CA HIS A 277 -11.81 3.11 10.35
C HIS A 277 -12.56 4.25 11.04
N GLY A 278 -13.28 5.09 10.28
CA GLY A 278 -14.05 6.20 10.81
C GLY A 278 -13.17 7.29 11.41
N ASN A 279 -13.49 7.72 12.62
CA ASN A 279 -12.72 8.76 13.29
C ASN A 279 -11.43 8.19 13.89
N CYS A 280 -10.31 8.74 13.46
CA CYS A 280 -8.99 8.49 14.01
C CYS A 280 -8.45 9.77 14.66
N TYR A 281 -7.52 9.59 15.60
CA TYR A 281 -6.99 10.66 16.42
C TYR A 281 -5.48 10.52 16.53
N VAL A 282 -4.77 11.58 16.14
CA VAL A 282 -3.30 11.56 16.04
C VAL A 282 -2.69 12.41 17.14
N PHE A 283 -1.91 11.76 18.00
CA PHE A 283 -1.07 12.43 18.97
C PHE A 283 0.23 12.89 18.30
N ASN A 284 0.69 14.09 18.63
CA ASN A 284 1.97 14.64 18.20
C ASN A 284 2.18 14.69 16.68
N TRP A 285 1.15 15.09 15.91
CA TRP A 285 1.25 15.17 14.44
C TRP A 285 2.32 16.18 13.99
N GLY A 286 2.41 17.34 14.64
CA GLY A 286 3.29 18.42 14.20
C GLY A 286 2.67 19.41 13.21
N VAL A 287 1.35 19.37 13.00
CA VAL A 287 0.63 20.29 12.09
C VAL A 287 0.23 21.58 12.81
N GLU A 288 -0.31 21.47 14.02
CA GLU A 288 -0.81 22.63 14.79
C GLU A 288 0.22 23.18 15.79
N LYS A 289 1.09 22.31 16.31
CA LYS A 289 2.07 22.61 17.35
C LYS A 289 3.38 21.93 17.02
N GLU A 290 4.47 22.47 17.54
CA GLU A 290 5.80 21.85 17.42
C GLU A 290 5.78 20.42 18.00
N PRO A 291 6.40 19.44 17.32
CA PRO A 291 6.45 18.07 17.78
C PRO A 291 7.18 17.93 19.13
N LEU A 292 6.61 17.15 20.03
CA LEU A 292 7.24 16.74 21.28
C LEU A 292 8.48 15.90 21.01
N LEU A 293 9.51 16.10 21.83
CA LEU A 293 10.79 15.41 21.74
C LEU A 293 10.88 14.34 22.84
N SER A 294 11.50 13.22 22.52
CA SER A 294 11.88 12.19 23.49
C SER A 294 13.40 12.04 23.54
N SER A 295 13.95 12.22 24.74
CA SER A 295 15.40 12.14 25.01
C SER A 295 15.81 10.83 25.66
N ASN A 296 14.90 10.22 26.43
CA ASN A 296 15.21 9.08 27.29
C ASN A 296 14.51 7.83 26.76
N PRO A 297 15.25 6.74 26.46
CA PRO A 297 14.64 5.46 26.16
C PRO A 297 14.04 4.87 27.43
N GLY A 298 12.82 4.34 27.34
CA GLY A 298 12.14 3.69 28.47
C GLY A 298 10.63 3.89 28.44
N ALA A 299 9.89 2.92 28.96
CA ALA A 299 8.43 2.98 29.01
C ALA A 299 7.93 4.14 29.90
N GLU A 300 8.69 4.49 30.94
CA GLU A 300 8.35 5.54 31.89
C GLU A 300 8.69 6.98 31.45
N PHE A 301 9.57 7.15 30.45
CA PHE A 301 10.05 8.47 30.02
C PHE A 301 9.73 8.82 28.55
N GLY A 302 9.18 7.87 27.80
CA GLY A 302 8.80 8.06 26.40
C GLY A 302 7.83 7.02 25.85
N GLY A 303 7.36 6.08 26.66
CA GLY A 303 6.27 5.20 26.27
C GLY A 303 4.95 5.96 26.36
N TYR A 304 4.24 6.11 25.24
CA TYR A 304 2.82 6.45 25.30
C TYR A 304 2.13 5.36 26.12
N THR A 305 1.74 5.68 27.36
CA THR A 305 0.95 4.80 28.23
C THR A 305 -0.48 5.33 28.24
N GLY A 306 -1.11 5.33 27.07
CA GLY A 306 -2.53 5.64 26.94
C GLY A 306 -3.36 4.37 27.09
N GLY A 307 -4.33 4.40 28.02
CA GLY A 307 -5.38 3.40 28.07
C GLY A 307 -6.43 3.76 27.02
N VAL A 308 -6.46 3.00 25.91
CA VAL A 308 -7.53 3.10 24.91
C VAL A 308 -8.64 2.14 25.34
N TRP A 309 -9.88 2.64 25.38
CA TRP A 309 -11.03 1.74 25.46
C TRP A 309 -11.28 1.15 24.08
N MET A 310 -11.07 -0.16 23.97
CA MET A 310 -11.57 -0.94 22.84
C MET A 310 -12.90 -1.55 23.26
N GLU A 311 -13.98 -1.11 22.62
CA GLU A 311 -15.21 -1.90 22.57
C GLU A 311 -14.94 -3.08 21.63
N ASP A 312 -14.97 -4.31 22.17
CA ASP A 312 -14.86 -5.53 21.36
C ASP A 312 -16.06 -5.62 20.40
N PRO A 313 -15.87 -5.52 19.07
CA PRO A 313 -16.98 -5.54 18.10
C PRO A 313 -17.77 -6.85 18.12
N LEU A 314 -17.12 -7.94 18.54
CA LEU A 314 -17.72 -9.26 18.67
C LEU A 314 -18.60 -9.38 19.90
N GLU A 315 -18.39 -8.59 20.95
CA GLU A 315 -19.13 -8.76 22.20
C GLU A 315 -20.53 -8.14 22.12
N GLU A 316 -20.74 -6.99 21.45
CA GLU A 316 -22.09 -6.45 21.24
C GLU A 316 -22.87 -7.21 20.17
N GLY A 317 -22.23 -7.66 19.08
CA GLY A 317 -22.89 -8.50 18.08
C GLY A 317 -23.40 -9.81 18.68
N LEU A 318 -22.57 -10.46 19.51
CA LEU A 318 -22.96 -11.69 20.20
C LEU A 318 -23.87 -11.44 21.41
N LYS A 319 -23.73 -10.34 22.16
CA LYS A 319 -24.64 -9.97 23.28
C LYS A 319 -26.00 -9.50 22.77
N ALA A 320 -26.08 -8.82 21.63
CA ALA A 320 -27.34 -8.51 20.97
C ALA A 320 -28.00 -9.78 20.40
N TRP A 321 -27.19 -10.74 19.92
CA TRP A 321 -27.67 -12.03 19.42
C TRP A 321 -28.09 -13.01 20.55
N LEU A 322 -27.36 -13.06 21.67
CA LEU A 322 -27.64 -13.91 22.83
C LEU A 322 -28.64 -13.29 23.81
N GLY A 323 -28.69 -11.97 23.91
CA GLY A 323 -29.62 -11.23 24.77
C GLY A 323 -31.03 -11.09 24.21
N SER A 324 -31.27 -11.58 22.98
CA SER A 324 -32.60 -11.64 22.35
C SER A 324 -33.27 -13.01 22.51
N ASN A 325 -32.62 -13.98 23.15
CA ASN A 325 -33.11 -15.35 23.36
C ASN A 325 -33.08 -15.81 24.84
N TRP A 326 -33.31 -14.87 25.77
CA TRP A 326 -33.74 -15.14 27.15
C TRP A 326 -34.69 -14.06 27.63
#